data_AF-A0A535Z632-F1
#
_entry.id   AF-A0A535Z632-F1
#
_cell.length_a   1.000
_cell.length_b   1.000
_cell.length_c   1.000
_cell.angle_alpha   90.00
_cell.angle_beta   90.00
_cell.angle_gamma   90.00
#
_symmetry.space_group_name_H-M   'P 1'
#
loop_
_entity.id
_entity.type
_entity.pdbx_description
1 polymer ?
#
loop_
_entity_poly.entity_id
_entity_poly.type
_entity_poly.pdbx_seq_one_letter_code
_entity_poly.pdbx_strand_id
1 'polypeptide(L)'
;MKDRVAEHNKQMWERLAKAAMNYTRPFGRPPKTRAGMRRFMDPRARLKGVKLQGARVLGLAAGGGWDPVIFAKLGAHTTVFDISPTQLKTVRGLATRERVKIRLVRGNMK
;
A
#
# COMPACT_ATOMS: atom_id res chain seq x y z
N MET A 1 -14.15 -13.17 22.52
CA MET A 1 -14.88 -11.88 22.54
C MET A 1 -14.42 -11.05 21.34
N LYS A 2 -15.32 -10.45 20.55
CA LYS A 2 -14.92 -9.61 19.40
C LYS A 2 -14.19 -8.36 19.91
N ASP A 3 -13.03 -8.05 19.35
CA ASP A 3 -12.30 -6.82 19.68
C ASP A 3 -13.06 -5.60 19.16
N ARG A 4 -13.73 -4.90 20.09
CA ARG A 4 -14.56 -3.73 19.79
C ARG A 4 -13.76 -2.57 19.18
N VAL A 5 -12.49 -2.41 19.59
CA VAL A 5 -11.62 -1.35 19.07
C VAL A 5 -11.25 -1.66 17.62
N ALA A 6 -10.87 -2.91 17.35
CA ALA A 6 -10.53 -3.32 15.98
C ALA A 6 -11.75 -3.18 15.04
N GLU A 7 -12.94 -3.54 15.50
CA GLU A 7 -14.16 -3.42 14.69
C GLU A 7 -14.53 -1.95 14.44
N HIS A 8 -14.46 -1.09 15.45
CA HIS A 8 -14.67 0.36 15.29
C HIS A 8 -13.67 0.95 14.29
N ASN A 9 -12.38 0.66 14.46
CA ASN A 9 -11.33 1.16 13.57
C ASN A 9 -11.53 0.68 12.13
N LYS A 10 -11.90 -0.59 11.95
CA LYS A 10 -12.24 -1.14 10.64
C LYS A 10 -13.37 -0.33 10.00
N GLN A 11 -14.46 -0.08 10.73
CA GLN A 11 -15.63 0.65 10.20
C GLN A 11 -15.27 2.08 9.80
N MET A 12 -14.48 2.78 10.62
CA MET A 12 -14.03 4.14 10.33
C MET A 12 -13.15 4.20 9.08
N TRP A 13 -12.14 3.32 8.98
CA TRP A 13 -11.29 3.26 7.79
C TRP A 13 -12.05 2.83 6.53
N GLU A 14 -13.00 1.91 6.64
CA GLU A 14 -13.88 1.54 5.52
C GLU A 14 -14.73 2.72 5.04
N ARG A 15 -15.28 3.53 5.96
CA ARG A 15 -16.04 4.73 5.61
C ARG A 15 -15.17 5.73 4.82
N LEU A 16 -13.96 6.01 5.31
CA LEU A 16 -13.03 6.92 4.65
C LEU A 16 -12.59 6.39 3.29
N ALA A 17 -12.28 5.08 3.20
CA ALA A 17 -11.85 4.44 1.97
C ALA A 17 -12.91 4.46 0.88
N LYS A 18 -14.17 4.19 1.22
CA LYS A 18 -15.30 4.26 0.27
C LYS A 18 -15.60 5.67 -0.20
N ALA A 19 -15.40 6.66 0.67
CA ALA A 19 -15.51 8.08 0.32
C ALA A 19 -14.31 8.62 -0.46
N ALA A 20 -13.29 7.78 -0.74
CA ALA A 20 -12.10 8.16 -1.49
C ALA A 20 -11.37 9.38 -0.89
N MET A 21 -11.37 9.47 0.44
CA MET A 21 -10.72 10.53 1.20
C MET A 21 -9.19 10.55 0.98
N ASN A 22 -8.56 11.63 1.42
CA ASN A 22 -7.10 11.72 1.40
C ASN A 22 -6.47 10.51 2.10
N TYR A 23 -5.39 10.00 1.51
CA TYR A 23 -4.66 8.80 1.93
C TYR A 23 -5.40 7.45 1.78
N THR A 24 -6.61 7.41 1.21
CA THR A 24 -7.33 6.14 0.99
C THR A 24 -7.56 5.79 -0.48
N ARG A 25 -6.92 6.54 -1.38
CA ARG A 25 -6.97 6.34 -2.84
C ARG A 25 -5.61 6.60 -3.48
N PRO A 26 -5.33 6.06 -4.67
CA PRO A 26 -4.11 6.41 -5.39
C PRO A 26 -4.15 7.87 -5.82
N PHE A 27 -3.07 8.60 -5.51
CA PHE A 27 -2.86 9.96 -5.96
C PHE A 27 -1.83 10.01 -7.08
N GLY A 28 -2.09 10.80 -8.12
CA GLY A 28 -1.20 10.96 -9.25
C GLY A 28 -1.00 9.71 -10.10
N ARG A 29 -0.04 9.79 -11.02
CA ARG A 29 0.37 8.70 -11.92
C ARG A 29 1.87 8.46 -11.73
N PRO A 30 2.29 7.25 -11.30
CA PRO A 30 3.71 6.95 -11.14
C PRO A 30 4.45 7.06 -12.48
N PRO A 31 5.69 7.58 -12.50
CA PRO A 31 6.53 7.58 -13.70
C PRO A 31 6.85 6.17 -14.18
N LYS A 32 7.27 6.03 -15.45
CA LYS A 32 7.64 4.72 -16.02
C LYS A 32 9.06 4.26 -15.66
N THR A 33 9.99 5.19 -15.43
CA THR A 33 11.39 4.86 -15.14
C THR A 33 11.58 4.44 -13.68
N ARG A 34 12.53 3.53 -13.40
CA ARG A 34 12.83 3.10 -12.03
C ARG A 34 13.23 4.27 -11.12
N ALA A 35 14.08 5.17 -11.63
CA ALA A 35 14.47 6.38 -10.90
C ALA A 35 13.28 7.31 -10.64
N GLY A 36 12.39 7.47 -11.62
CA GLY A 36 11.17 8.27 -11.48
C GLY A 36 10.21 7.68 -10.43
N MET A 37 9.97 6.38 -10.47
CA MET A 37 9.16 5.68 -9.45
C MET A 37 9.74 5.86 -8.05
N ARG A 38 11.07 5.77 -7.90
CA ARG A 38 11.75 5.96 -6.62
C ARG A 38 11.55 7.38 -6.07
N ARG A 39 11.68 8.41 -6.91
CA ARG A 39 11.42 9.81 -6.51
C ARG A 39 9.94 10.07 -6.21
N PHE A 40 9.03 9.43 -6.93
CA PHE A 40 7.60 9.58 -6.75
C PHE A 40 7.14 9.06 -5.38
N MET A 41 7.58 7.86 -5.01
CA MET A 41 7.23 7.21 -3.74
C MET A 41 8.01 7.77 -2.54
N ASP A 42 9.27 8.17 -2.75
CA ASP A 42 10.15 8.70 -1.70
C ASP A 42 10.68 10.10 -2.07
N PRO A 43 9.80 11.13 -2.12
CA PRO A 43 10.17 12.47 -2.58
C PRO A 43 11.18 13.16 -1.66
N ARG A 44 11.32 12.68 -0.42
CA ARG A 44 12.28 13.20 0.58
C ARG A 44 13.54 12.34 0.72
N ALA A 45 13.72 11.36 -0.16
CA ALA A 45 14.89 10.47 -0.17
C ALA A 45 15.17 9.76 1.17
N ARG A 46 14.13 9.46 1.97
CA ARG A 46 14.24 8.75 3.26
C ARG A 46 14.76 7.33 3.12
N LEU A 47 14.58 6.73 1.95
CA LEU A 47 15.04 5.39 1.60
C LEU A 47 16.33 5.43 0.78
N LYS A 48 17.05 6.55 0.71
CA LYS A 48 18.35 6.62 -0.02
C LYS A 48 19.29 5.50 0.47
N GLY A 49 19.93 4.80 -0.47
CA GLY A 49 20.81 3.66 -0.19
C GLY A 49 20.09 2.32 0.02
N VAL A 50 18.78 2.29 0.28
CA VAL A 50 18.03 1.04 0.44
C VAL A 50 17.88 0.30 -0.90
N LYS A 51 18.43 -0.91 -1.00
CA LYS A 51 18.25 -1.80 -2.15
C LYS A 51 16.88 -2.47 -2.07
N LEU A 52 16.00 -2.18 -3.02
CA LEU A 52 14.65 -2.76 -3.07
C LEU A 52 14.58 -4.08 -3.85
N GLN A 53 15.49 -4.30 -4.80
CA GLN A 53 15.53 -5.53 -5.57
C GLN A 53 15.81 -6.73 -4.67
N GLY A 54 14.85 -7.65 -4.56
CA GLY A 54 14.90 -8.84 -3.71
C GLY A 54 14.58 -8.58 -2.23
N ALA A 55 14.37 -7.32 -1.82
CA ALA A 55 14.06 -6.99 -0.44
C ALA A 55 12.65 -7.46 -0.06
N ARG A 56 12.46 -7.83 1.21
CA ARG A 56 11.14 -8.10 1.78
C ARG A 56 10.61 -6.81 2.39
N VAL A 57 9.54 -6.26 1.82
CA VAL A 57 8.95 -4.98 2.27
C VAL A 57 7.59 -5.27 2.90
N LEU A 58 7.40 -4.79 4.13
CA LEU A 58 6.11 -4.79 4.81
C LEU A 58 5.53 -3.36 4.80
N GLY A 59 4.43 -3.19 4.09
CA GLY A 59 3.58 -2.00 4.20
C GLY A 59 2.55 -2.22 5.30
N LEU A 60 2.77 -1.60 6.46
CA LEU A 60 1.88 -1.66 7.62
C LEU A 60 0.91 -0.47 7.57
N ALA A 61 -0.40 -0.71 7.61
CA ALA A 61 -1.42 0.33 7.41
C ALA A 61 -1.24 1.09 6.08
N ALA A 62 -0.77 0.40 5.04
CA ALA A 62 -0.27 1.00 3.80
C ALA A 62 -1.13 0.66 2.58
N GLY A 63 -2.43 0.40 2.78
CA GLY A 63 -3.36 0.16 1.70
C GLY A 63 -3.69 1.41 0.87
N GLY A 64 -4.63 1.27 -0.07
CA GLY A 64 -5.26 2.40 -0.75
C GLY A 64 -4.45 3.09 -1.86
N GLY A 65 -3.14 2.87 -2.00
CA GLY A 65 -2.29 3.69 -2.87
C GLY A 65 -1.24 2.96 -3.71
N TRP A 66 -0.30 3.77 -4.23
CA TRP A 66 0.72 3.34 -5.18
C TRP A 66 1.96 2.72 -4.55
N ASP A 67 2.31 3.09 -3.32
CA ASP A 67 3.60 2.72 -2.74
C ASP A 67 3.87 1.21 -2.73
N PRO A 68 2.93 0.34 -2.30
CA PRO A 68 3.16 -1.11 -2.35
C PRO A 68 3.42 -1.64 -3.77
N VAL A 69 2.73 -1.05 -4.76
CA VAL A 69 2.86 -1.39 -6.17
C VAL A 69 4.21 -0.93 -6.71
N ILE A 70 4.65 0.27 -6.32
CA ILE A 70 5.97 0.79 -6.70
C ILE A 70 7.09 -0.03 -6.08
N PHE A 71 7.00 -0.42 -4.80
CA PHE A 71 7.96 -1.33 -4.18
C PHE A 71 8.08 -2.64 -4.99
N ALA A 72 6.95 -3.22 -5.40
CA ALA A 72 6.94 -4.45 -6.20
C ALA A 72 7.54 -4.23 -7.60
N LYS A 73 7.21 -3.12 -8.29
CA LYS A 73 7.81 -2.77 -9.59
C LYS A 73 9.32 -2.50 -9.50
N LEU A 74 9.80 -2.04 -8.35
CA LEU A 74 11.23 -1.87 -8.06
C LEU A 74 11.92 -3.17 -7.61
N GLY A 75 11.20 -4.29 -7.61
CA GLY A 75 11.73 -5.64 -7.41
C GLY A 75 11.64 -6.16 -5.99
N ALA A 76 10.88 -5.51 -5.10
CA ALA A 76 10.66 -5.98 -3.74
C ALA A 76 9.59 -7.08 -3.67
N HIS A 77 9.74 -7.98 -2.70
CA HIS A 77 8.70 -8.88 -2.24
C HIS A 77 7.80 -8.15 -1.25
N THR A 78 6.79 -7.47 -1.78
CA THR A 78 5.90 -6.61 -0.99
C THR A 78 4.76 -7.39 -0.33
N THR A 79 4.58 -7.18 0.97
CA THR A 79 3.38 -7.55 1.72
C THR A 79 2.70 -6.28 2.23
N VAL A 80 1.39 -6.16 2.05
CA VAL A 80 0.58 -5.12 2.68
C VAL A 80 -0.28 -5.75 3.76
N PHE A 81 -0.22 -5.17 4.95
CA PHE A 81 -1.08 -5.48 6.07
C PHE A 81 -1.96 -4.28 6.36
N ASP A 82 -3.27 -4.44 6.21
CA ASP A 82 -4.22 -3.35 6.42
C ASP A 82 -5.53 -3.84 7.04
N ILE A 83 -6.19 -2.97 7.79
CA ILE A 83 -7.46 -3.29 8.44
C ILE A 83 -8.65 -3.17 7.49
N SER A 84 -8.53 -2.33 6.45
CA SER A 84 -9.60 -1.98 5.52
C SER A 84 -9.65 -2.92 4.31
N PRO A 85 -10.73 -3.75 4.17
CA PRO A 85 -11.00 -4.47 2.93
C PRO A 85 -10.96 -3.59 1.67
N THR A 86 -11.52 -2.39 1.71
CA THR A 86 -11.57 -1.48 0.57
C THR A 86 -10.18 -1.01 0.16
N GLN A 87 -9.33 -0.65 1.12
CA GLN A 87 -7.95 -0.27 0.83
C GLN A 87 -7.13 -1.43 0.24
N LEU A 88 -7.27 -2.65 0.77
CA LEU A 88 -6.61 -3.83 0.19
C LEU A 88 -7.14 -4.14 -1.23
N LYS A 89 -8.44 -3.98 -1.47
CA LYS A 89 -9.03 -4.14 -2.80
C LYS A 89 -8.47 -3.13 -3.79
N THR A 90 -8.30 -1.87 -3.38
CA THR A 90 -7.67 -0.83 -4.21
C THR A 90 -6.26 -1.23 -4.61
N VAL A 91 -5.41 -1.64 -3.65
CA VAL A 91 -4.04 -2.09 -3.97
C VAL A 91 -4.06 -3.32 -4.88
N ARG A 92 -4.97 -4.28 -4.64
CA ARG A 92 -5.14 -5.45 -5.52
C ARG A 92 -5.43 -5.04 -6.96
N GLY A 93 -6.37 -4.11 -7.17
CA GLY A 93 -6.72 -3.61 -8.50
C GLY A 93 -5.53 -2.95 -9.20
N LEU A 94 -4.78 -2.11 -8.49
CA LEU A 94 -3.56 -1.48 -9.01
C LEU A 94 -2.48 -2.53 -9.33
N ALA A 95 -2.26 -3.49 -8.45
CA ALA A 95 -1.28 -4.56 -8.65
C ALA A 95 -1.60 -5.41 -9.89
N THR A 96 -2.88 -5.77 -10.08
CA THR A 96 -3.35 -6.47 -11.27
C THR A 96 -3.11 -5.63 -12.54
N ARG A 97 -3.48 -4.35 -12.53
CA ARG A 97 -3.28 -3.45 -13.68
C ARG A 97 -1.81 -3.31 -14.05
N GLU A 98 -0.94 -3.17 -13.04
CA GLU A 98 0.50 -3.02 -13.23
C GLU A 98 1.25 -4.35 -13.38
N ARG A 99 0.53 -5.49 -13.37
CA ARG A 99 1.06 -6.85 -13.51
C ARG A 99 2.16 -7.19 -12.49
N VAL A 100 1.97 -6.79 -11.24
CA VAL A 100 2.87 -7.13 -10.12
C VAL A 100 2.18 -7.99 -9.07
N LYS A 101 2.97 -8.80 -8.36
CA LYS A 101 2.49 -9.62 -7.25
C LYS A 101 2.71 -8.88 -5.93
N ILE A 102 1.67 -8.82 -5.10
CA ILE A 102 1.71 -8.27 -3.74
C ILE A 102 0.92 -9.21 -2.84
N ARG A 103 1.50 -9.57 -1.69
CA ARG A 103 0.77 -10.31 -0.67
C ARG A 103 -0.10 -9.34 0.12
N LEU A 104 -1.40 -9.59 0.18
CA LEU A 104 -2.35 -8.74 0.91
C LEU A 104 -2.88 -9.52 2.11
N VAL A 105 -2.71 -8.95 3.30
CA VAL A 105 -3.16 -9.52 4.56
C VAL A 105 -4.11 -8.53 5.22
N ARG A 106 -5.31 -9.01 5.55
CA ARG A 106 -6.25 -8.23 6.35
C ARG A 106 -6.07 -8.54 7.82
N GLY A 107 -5.92 -7.53 8.65
CA GLY A 107 -5.85 -7.72 10.09
C GLY A 107 -5.79 -6.42 10.88
N ASN A 108 -5.77 -6.55 12.20
CA ASN A 108 -5.50 -5.45 13.12
C ASN A 108 -4.04 -5.57 13.62
N MET A 109 -3.44 -4.46 14.03
CA MET A 109 -2.03 -4.37 14.44
C MET A 109 -1.91 -4.32 15.96
N LYS A 110 -2.71 -5.14 16.64
CA LYS A 110 -2.73 -5.22 18.10
C LYS A 110 -1.86 -6.35 18.60
#